data_AF-A0A1Q3QBA0-F1
#
_entry.id   AF-A0A1Q3QBA0-F1
#
_cell.length_a   1.000
_cell.length_b   1.000
_cell.length_c   1.000
_cell.angle_alpha   90.00
_cell.angle_beta   90.00
_cell.angle_gamma   90.00
#
_symmetry.space_group_name_H-M   'P 1'
#
loop_
_entity.id
_entity.type
_entity.pdbx_description
1 polymer ?
#
loop_
_entity_poly.entity_id
_entity_poly.type
_entity_poly.pdbx_seq_one_letter_code
_entity_poly.pdbx_strand_id
1 'polypeptide(L)' 'MTEKIADGFKNEKAIILPYNVRDYLKTNDVTRYLHVTHTGYYLGAKCHFRKRKNGTDQDILSFLSFFKGL' A
#
# COMPACT_ATOMS: atom_id res chain seq x y z
N MET A 1 -6.18 15.77 -21.37
CA MET A 1 -7.09 15.19 -20.35
C MET A 1 -6.39 13.99 -19.75
N THR A 2 -6.07 14.02 -18.46
CA THR A 2 -5.39 12.89 -17.79
C THR A 2 -6.47 11.95 -17.26
N GLU A 3 -6.60 10.78 -17.87
CA GLU A 3 -7.56 9.76 -17.45
C GLU A 3 -7.22 9.28 -16.04
N LYS A 4 -8.18 9.43 -15.12
CA LYS A 4 -8.07 8.90 -13.75
C LYS A 4 -8.54 7.44 -13.78
N ILE A 5 -7.62 6.51 -13.63
CA ILE A 5 -7.94 5.08 -13.53
C ILE A 5 -8.43 4.82 -12.09
N ALA A 6 -9.71 4.50 -11.96
CA ALA A 6 -10.41 4.45 -10.68
C ALA A 6 -10.26 3.11 -9.94
N ASP A 7 -9.96 2.00 -10.63
CA ASP A 7 -9.79 0.69 -10.02
C ASP A 7 -8.86 -0.19 -10.86
N GLY A 8 -7.94 -0.88 -10.18
CA GLY A 8 -7.09 -1.92 -10.74
C GLY A 8 -5.95 -1.42 -11.62
N PHE A 9 -4.71 -1.49 -11.13
CA PHE A 9 -3.56 -1.33 -12.03
C PHE A 9 -3.37 -2.58 -12.86
N LYS A 10 -3.03 -2.40 -14.14
CA LYS A 10 -2.52 -3.49 -14.97
C LYS A 10 -1.28 -4.07 -14.28
N ASN A 11 -1.36 -5.34 -13.85
CA ASN A 11 -0.35 -6.06 -13.06
C ASN A 11 -0.29 -5.71 -11.56
N GLU A 12 -1.36 -5.18 -10.96
CA GLU A 12 -1.42 -5.14 -9.51
C GLU A 12 -1.45 -6.55 -8.91
N LYS A 13 -0.76 -6.72 -7.79
CA LYS A 13 -0.82 -7.95 -6.99
C LYS A 13 -1.10 -7.59 -5.55
N ALA A 14 -2.22 -8.07 -5.02
CA ALA A 14 -2.42 -8.09 -3.58
C ALA A 14 -1.40 -9.06 -2.97
N ILE A 15 -0.59 -8.57 -2.03
CA ILE A 15 0.40 -9.40 -1.34
C ILE A 15 -0.12 -9.63 0.07
N ILE A 16 -0.34 -10.90 0.39
CA ILE A 16 -0.65 -11.31 1.76
C ILE A 16 0.68 -11.40 2.50
N LEU A 17 0.86 -10.55 3.51
CA LEU A 17 2.03 -10.65 4.39
C LEU A 17 1.96 -11.97 5.18
N PRO A 18 3.05 -12.76 5.23
CA PRO A 18 3.17 -13.93 6.10
C PRO A 18 2.99 -13.58 7.59
N TYR A 19 2.55 -14.55 8.39
CA TYR A 19 2.24 -14.33 9.82
C TYR A 19 3.43 -13.80 10.63
N ASN A 20 4.61 -14.39 10.44
CA ASN A 20 5.83 -13.94 11.13
C ASN A 20 6.18 -12.47 10.85
N VAL A 21 5.94 -11.99 9.63
CA VAL A 21 6.15 -10.57 9.27
C VAL A 21 5.14 -9.69 10.00
N ARG A 22 3.88 -10.11 10.10
CA ARG A 22 2.85 -9.36 10.83
C ARG A 22 3.17 -9.27 12.31
N ASP A 23 3.66 -10.36 12.89
CA ASP A 23 4.01 -10.38 14.32
C ASP A 23 5.24 -9.51 14.59
N TYR A 24 6.22 -9.52 13.70
CA TYR A 24 7.36 -8.60 13.76
C TYR A 24 6.93 -7.12 13.69
N LEU A 25 6.01 -6.77 12.79
CA LEU A 25 5.50 -5.40 12.67
C LEU A 25 4.76 -4.92 13.94
N LYS A 26 4.12 -5.83 14.68
CA LYS A 26 3.46 -5.49 15.95
C LYS A 26 4.45 -5.19 17.07
N THR A 27 5.64 -5.77 17.04
CA THR A 27 6.65 -5.61 18.11
C THR A 27 7.70 -4.56 17.79
N ASN A 28 7.81 -4.13 16.53
CA ASN A 28 8.82 -3.16 16.11
C ASN A 28 8.42 -1.73 16.49
N ASP A 29 9.35 -0.97 17.08
CA ASP A 29 9.08 0.34 17.69
C ASP A 29 8.53 1.40 16.74
N VAL A 30 8.86 1.30 15.45
CA VAL A 30 8.41 2.23 14.42
C VAL A 30 7.04 1.83 13.87
N THR A 31 6.78 0.53 13.76
CA THR A 31 5.61 0.01 13.03
C THR A 31 4.48 -0.47 13.93
N ARG A 32 4.71 -0.65 15.24
CA ARG A 32 3.72 -1.13 16.21
C ARG A 32 2.46 -0.27 16.32
N TYR A 33 2.56 1.01 15.96
CA TYR A 33 1.41 1.94 15.94
C TYR A 33 0.66 1.98 14.61
N LEU A 34 1.16 1.28 13.58
CA LEU A 34 0.55 1.25 12.26
C LEU A 34 -0.37 0.04 12.13
N HIS A 35 -1.59 0.28 11.65
CA HIS A 35 -2.51 -0.80 11.30
C HIS A 35 -2.38 -1.13 9.81
N VAL A 36 -1.77 -2.26 9.48
CA VAL A 36 -1.64 -2.72 8.08
C VAL A 36 -3.01 -3.14 7.56
N THR A 37 -3.63 -2.30 6.75
CA THR A 37 -4.93 -2.60 6.13
C THR A 37 -4.78 -3.37 4.82
N HIS A 38 -3.82 -2.99 3.98
CA HIS A 38 -3.61 -3.55 2.65
C HIS A 38 -2.13 -3.51 2.28
N THR A 39 -1.63 -4.55 1.62
CA THR A 39 -0.30 -4.59 1.01
C THR A 39 -0.45 -5.02 -0.44
N GLY A 40 0.13 -4.27 -1.35
CA GLY A 40 0.02 -4.54 -2.78
C GLY A 40 1.24 -4.07 -3.54
N TYR A 41 1.53 -4.77 -4.63
CA TYR A 41 2.55 -4.38 -5.61
C TYR A 41 1.87 -3.73 -6.81
N TYR A 42 2.24 -2.48 -7.09
CA TYR A 42 1.63 -1.68 -8.15
C TYR A 42 2.70 -1.24 -9.13
N LEU A 43 2.96 -2.08 -10.14
CA LEU A 43 3.93 -1.78 -11.18
C LEU A 43 3.41 -0.64 -12.06
N GLY A 44 4.17 0.45 -12.18
CA GLY A 44 3.79 1.56 -13.07
C GLY A 44 2.58 2.37 -12.58
N ALA A 45 2.40 2.49 -11.26
CA ALA A 45 1.35 3.29 -10.60
C ALA A 45 1.46 4.82 -10.83
N LYS A 46 1.73 5.26 -12.06
CA LYS A 46 1.62 6.66 -12.45
C LYS A 46 0.15 7.05 -12.34
N CYS A 47 -0.12 8.14 -11.63
CA CYS A 47 -1.46 8.70 -11.43
C CYS A 47 -2.43 7.84 -10.61
N HIS A 48 -1.96 7.02 -9.66
CA HIS A 48 -2.85 6.34 -8.71
C HIS A 48 -3.62 7.35 -7.86
N PHE A 49 -4.91 7.48 -8.15
CA PHE A 49 -5.80 8.38 -7.45
C PHE A 49 -6.99 7.60 -6.92
N ARG A 50 -7.00 7.36 -5.60
CA ARG A 50 -8.11 6.69 -4.93
C ARG A 50 -9.00 7.74 -4.26
N LYS A 51 -10.22 7.93 -4.79
CA LYS A 51 -11.24 8.79 -4.16
C LYS A 51 -12.04 7.97 -3.17
N ARG A 52 -11.89 8.23 -1.87
CA ARG A 52 -12.75 7.61 -0.84
C ARG A 52 -13.99 8.51 -0.65
N LYS A 53 -15.20 7.94 -0.80
CA LYS A 53 -16.47 8.69 -0.62
C LYS A 53 -16.62 9.20 0.82
N ASN A 54 -16.24 8.37 1.78
CA ASN A 54 -16.03 8.74 3.16
C ASN A 54 -14.52 8.75 3.38
N GLY A 55 -13.98 9.81 3.96
CA GLY A 55 -12.57 9.89 4.33
C GLY A 55 -12.19 8.84 5.38
N THR A 56 -11.01 8.99 5.95
CA THR A 56 -10.62 8.21 7.13
C THR A 56 -10.18 9.20 8.19
N ASP A 57 -10.59 8.99 9.45
CA ASP A 57 -10.15 9.80 10.59
C ASP A 57 -8.72 9.45 11.04
N GLN A 58 -8.02 8.64 10.23
CA GLN A 58 -6.68 8.12 10.48
C GLN A 58 -5.72 8.61 9.40
N ASP A 59 -4.50 8.95 9.80
CA ASP A 59 -3.43 9.31 8.87
C ASP A 59 -3.01 8.10 8.01
N ILE A 60 -2.80 8.35 6.71
CA ILE A 60 -2.38 7.32 5.75
C ILE A 60 -0.90 7.51 5.43
N LEU A 61 -0.06 6.60 5.90
CA LEU A 61 1.32 6.50 5.43
C LEU A 61 1.40 5.59 4.19
N SER A 62 1.86 6.14 3.07
CA SER A 62 2.13 5.37 1.85
C SER A 62 3.65 5.30 1.61
N PHE A 63 4.21 4.10 1.71
CA PHE A 63 5.65 3.86 1.47
C PHE A 63 5.85 3.18 0.11
N LEU A 64 6.72 3.75 -0.73
CA LEU A 64 7.08 3.21 -2.04
C LEU A 64 8.56 2.83 -2.05
N SER A 65 8.85 1.54 -2.22
CA SER A 65 10.21 1.05 -2.43
C SER A 65 10.39 0.55 -3.86
N PHE A 66 11.44 1.02 -4.53
CA PHE A 66 11.86 0.51 -5.83
C PHE A 66 12.94 -0.55 -5.62
N PHE A 67 12.63 -1.81 -5.88
CA PHE A 67 13.65 -2.83 -6.07
C PHE A 67 14.22 -2.69 -7.48
N LYS A 68 15.42 -2.12 -7.60
CA LYS A 68 16.27 -2.33 -8.77
C LYS A 68 16.95 -3.68 -8.57
N GLY A 69 16.51 -4.69 -9.31
CA GLY A 69 17.27 -5.95 -9.41
C GLY A 69 18.69 -5.64 -9.87
N LEU A 70 19.66 -6.27 -9.22
CA LEU A 70 21.04 -6.38 -9.71
C LEU A 70 21.05 -7.20 -11.02
#